data_AF-A0A950VKX1-F1
#
_entry.id   AF-A0A950VKX1-F1
#
_cell.length_a   1.000
_cell.length_b   1.000
_cell.length_c   1.000
_cell.angle_alpha   90.00
_cell.angle_beta   90.00
_cell.angle_gamma   90.00
#
_symmetry.space_group_name_H-M   'P 1'
#
loop_
_entity.id
_entity.type
_entity.pdbx_description
1 polymer ?
#
loop_
_entity_poly.entity_id
_entity_poly.type
_entity_poly.pdbx_seq_one_letter_code
_entity_poly.pdbx_strand_id
1 'polypeptide(L)'
;MQHLEFAPERDERWPLVRDGAAVVALALAALCAVVLMLPSEGRVAAPLHQALVALLGQAAFVLPVALCVGGVLLLVRSVRPTLRLPRGRIVGLCVLAITVVAAEDRFAPNGGGIVGAWLSGQLEDLLGGPAAALVLLGGLLCGTLLTFHVRLRELARLRRRSADQPVKVSPWLFAVPRWHRLTIGQPRPSEPEDGRAAS
;
A
#
# COMPACT_ATOMS: atom_id res chain seq x y z
N MET A 1 43.51 36.11 -1.85
CA MET A 1 42.33 36.25 -0.98
C MET A 1 41.37 35.13 -1.32
N GLN A 2 41.36 34.07 -0.51
CA GLN A 2 40.48 32.92 -0.67
C GLN A 2 39.14 33.23 0.02
N HIS A 3 38.06 33.32 -0.76
CA HIS A 3 36.71 33.32 -0.22
C HIS A 3 36.41 31.91 0.29
N LEU A 4 36.51 31.72 1.61
CA LEU A 4 35.93 30.56 2.29
C LEU A 4 34.41 30.73 2.25
N GLU A 5 33.79 30.11 1.25
CA GLU A 5 32.34 29.98 1.13
C GLU A 5 31.86 29.08 2.27
N PHE A 6 31.32 29.70 3.33
CA PHE A 6 30.61 28.99 4.39
C PHE A 6 29.32 28.41 3.80
N ALA A 7 29.38 27.17 3.31
CA ALA A 7 28.18 26.39 3.05
C ALA A 7 27.46 26.19 4.39
N PRO A 8 26.20 26.67 4.54
CA PRO A 8 25.49 26.55 5.80
C PRO A 8 25.26 25.07 6.12
N GLU A 9 25.68 24.67 7.32
CA GLU A 9 25.58 23.35 7.96
C GLU A 9 24.12 22.95 8.27
N ARG A 10 23.19 23.19 7.34
CA ARG A 10 21.74 23.22 7.59
C ARG A 10 21.02 21.88 7.48
N ASP A 11 21.69 20.79 7.10
CA ASP A 11 20.97 19.62 6.55
C ASP A 11 20.98 18.34 7.42
N GLU A 12 21.66 18.30 8.56
CA GLU A 12 21.80 17.04 9.32
C GLU A 12 20.66 16.75 10.31
N ARG A 13 19.94 17.78 10.78
CA ARG A 13 18.79 17.60 11.71
C ARG A 13 17.52 17.09 11.02
N TRP A 14 17.36 17.42 9.74
CA TRP A 14 16.18 17.11 8.96
C TRP A 14 15.94 15.61 8.72
N PRO A 15 16.96 14.77 8.43
CA PRO A 15 16.78 13.32 8.32
C PRO A 15 16.33 12.69 9.65
N LEU A 16 16.93 13.10 10.78
CA LEU A 16 16.63 12.50 12.08
C LEU A 16 15.17 12.74 12.53
N VAL A 17 14.67 13.98 12.39
CA VAL A 17 13.27 14.32 12.71
C VAL A 17 12.31 13.54 11.82
N ARG A 18 12.67 13.33 10.56
CA ARG A 18 11.83 12.66 9.58
C ARG A 18 11.79 11.14 9.78
N ASP A 19 12.91 10.54 10.13
CA ASP A 19 12.98 9.13 10.53
C ASP A 19 12.20 8.89 11.82
N GLY A 20 12.38 9.76 12.81
CA GLY A 20 11.59 9.75 14.04
C GLY A 20 10.09 9.83 13.76
N ALA A 21 9.66 10.75 12.89
CA ALA A 21 8.26 10.89 12.50
C ALA A 21 7.71 9.63 11.81
N ALA A 22 8.49 8.99 10.94
CA ALA A 22 8.07 7.76 10.27
C ALA A 22 7.87 6.60 11.27
N VAL A 23 8.82 6.41 12.19
CA VAL A 23 8.76 5.37 13.22
C VAL A 23 7.60 5.63 14.19
N VAL A 24 7.41 6.87 14.64
CA VAL A 24 6.29 7.27 15.49
C VAL A 24 4.96 7.02 14.79
N ALA A 25 4.83 7.39 13.51
CA ALA A 25 3.61 7.14 12.74
C ALA A 25 3.30 5.63 12.63
N LEU A 26 4.31 4.78 12.38
CA LEU A 26 4.13 3.33 12.34
C LEU A 26 3.77 2.74 13.71
N ALA A 27 4.40 3.22 14.78
CA ALA A 27 4.09 2.79 16.15
C ALA A 27 2.66 3.17 16.53
N LEU A 28 2.22 4.39 16.21
CA LEU A 28 0.85 4.84 16.41
C LEU A 28 -0.14 4.05 15.54
N ALA A 29 0.22 3.71 14.30
CA ALA A 29 -0.60 2.86 13.43
C ALA A 29 -0.85 1.49 14.07
N ALA A 30 0.22 0.85 14.55
CA ALA A 30 0.16 -0.45 15.21
C ALA A 30 -0.65 -0.35 16.51
N LEU A 31 -0.42 0.67 17.34
CA LEU A 31 -1.18 0.90 18.56
C LEU A 31 -2.68 1.09 18.26
N CYS A 32 -3.03 1.93 17.29
CA CYS A 32 -4.41 2.13 16.86
C CYS A 32 -5.04 0.82 16.34
N ALA A 33 -4.30 0.05 15.54
CA ALA A 33 -4.79 -1.22 15.02
C ALA A 33 -5.09 -2.22 16.15
N VAL A 34 -4.19 -2.33 17.12
CA VAL A 34 -4.37 -3.16 18.33
C VAL A 34 -5.60 -2.69 19.11
N VAL A 35 -5.71 -1.39 19.40
CA VAL A 35 -6.82 -0.82 20.18
C VAL A 35 -8.18 -1.00 19.49
N LEU A 36 -8.21 -1.00 18.16
CA LEU A 36 -9.45 -1.16 17.38
C LEU A 36 -9.81 -2.63 17.11
N MET A 37 -8.82 -3.53 17.03
CA MET A 37 -9.04 -4.95 16.77
C MET A 37 -9.26 -5.77 18.04
N LEU A 38 -8.74 -5.33 19.19
CA LEU A 38 -8.98 -6.01 20.45
C LEU A 38 -10.39 -5.65 20.98
N PRO A 39 -11.13 -6.62 21.53
CA PRO A 39 -12.35 -6.32 22.25
C PRO A 39 -12.07 -5.30 23.35
N SER A 40 -12.97 -4.34 23.55
CA SER A 40 -12.79 -3.18 24.44
C SER A 40 -12.81 -3.52 25.94
N GLU A 41 -12.50 -4.76 26.31
CA GLU A 41 -12.49 -5.27 27.68
C GLU A 41 -11.18 -4.91 28.37
N GLY A 42 -11.01 -3.63 28.73
CA GLY A 42 -9.85 -3.19 29.50
C GLY A 42 -9.95 -1.75 29.97
N ARG A 43 -9.45 -1.48 31.19
CA ARG A 43 -9.48 -0.13 31.81
C ARG A 43 -8.76 0.94 30.98
N VAL A 44 -7.78 0.54 30.16
CA VAL A 44 -7.00 1.45 29.30
C VAL A 44 -7.52 1.45 27.86
N ALA A 45 -7.87 0.28 27.32
CA ALA A 45 -8.35 0.17 25.94
C ALA A 45 -9.75 0.76 25.75
N ALA A 46 -10.65 0.61 26.72
CA ALA A 46 -12.03 1.12 26.63
C ALA A 46 -12.11 2.64 26.42
N PRO A 47 -11.48 3.51 27.24
CA PRO A 47 -11.57 4.95 27.04
C PRO A 47 -10.89 5.40 25.74
N LEU A 48 -9.81 4.73 25.34
CA LEU A 48 -9.10 5.06 24.10
C LEU A 48 -9.94 4.68 22.87
N HIS A 49 -10.56 3.51 22.88
CA HIS A 49 -11.49 3.06 21.84
C HIS A 49 -12.70 4.00 21.74
N GLN A 50 -13.30 4.36 22.89
CA GLN A 50 -14.41 5.32 22.94
C GLN A 50 -14.01 6.70 22.41
N ALA A 51 -12.81 7.20 22.75
CA ALA A 51 -12.32 8.47 22.23
C ALA A 51 -12.13 8.42 20.70
N LEU A 52 -11.54 7.35 20.18
CA LEU A 52 -11.34 7.17 18.73
C LEU A 52 -12.67 7.08 17.99
N VAL A 53 -13.63 6.30 18.50
CA VAL A 53 -14.97 6.18 17.92
C VAL A 53 -15.76 7.49 18.06
N ALA A 54 -15.61 8.24 19.15
CA ALA A 54 -16.25 9.54 19.28
C ALA A 54 -15.68 10.56 18.27
N LEU A 55 -14.36 10.58 18.08
CA LEU A 55 -13.71 11.51 17.14
C LEU A 55 -13.96 11.15 15.68
N LEU A 56 -13.82 9.88 15.30
CA LEU A 56 -13.83 9.43 13.90
C LEU A 56 -15.05 8.59 13.50
N GLY A 57 -15.90 8.20 14.45
CA GLY A 57 -17.05 7.33 14.18
C GLY A 57 -16.63 5.94 13.70
N GLN A 58 -17.38 5.42 12.73
CA GLN A 58 -17.06 4.17 12.02
C GLN A 58 -15.79 4.29 11.15
N ALA A 59 -15.43 5.51 10.75
CA ALA A 59 -14.20 5.75 10.01
C ALA A 59 -12.91 5.57 10.85
N ALA A 60 -13.03 5.34 12.17
CA ALA A 60 -11.88 5.05 13.04
C ALA A 60 -11.00 3.90 12.51
N PHE A 61 -11.59 2.90 11.83
CA PHE A 61 -10.85 1.80 11.21
C PHE A 61 -9.89 2.22 10.08
N VAL A 62 -10.15 3.36 9.45
CA VAL A 62 -9.29 3.89 8.37
C VAL A 62 -8.01 4.49 8.95
N LEU A 63 -8.03 4.96 10.21
CA LEU A 63 -6.92 5.62 10.87
C LEU A 63 -5.63 4.78 10.94
N PRO A 64 -5.63 3.53 11.45
CA PRO A 64 -4.42 2.71 11.48
C PRO A 64 -3.89 2.41 10.08
N VAL A 65 -4.77 2.24 9.09
CA VAL A 65 -4.36 2.01 7.69
C VAL A 65 -3.68 3.26 7.13
N ALA A 66 -4.25 4.44 7.34
CA ALA A 66 -3.69 5.71 6.88
C ALA A 66 -2.34 6.02 7.55
N LEU A 67 -2.23 5.82 8.87
CA LEU A 67 -0.98 5.98 9.61
C LEU A 67 0.10 4.98 9.14
N CYS A 68 -0.29 3.73 8.89
CA CYS A 68 0.62 2.71 8.40
C CYS A 68 1.17 3.08 7.02
N VAL A 69 0.27 3.39 6.06
CA VAL A 69 0.66 3.80 4.71
C VAL A 69 1.52 5.07 4.74
N GLY A 70 1.13 6.07 5.53
CA GLY A 70 1.88 7.31 5.71
C GLY A 70 3.27 7.08 6.32
N GLY A 71 3.35 6.25 7.37
CA GLY A 71 4.60 5.88 8.02
C GLY A 71 5.55 5.12 7.08
N VAL A 72 5.04 4.12 6.35
CA VAL A 72 5.81 3.39 5.33
C VAL A 72 6.31 4.35 4.25
N LEU A 73 5.47 5.26 3.75
CA LEU A 73 5.86 6.23 2.73
C LEU A 73 6.95 7.18 3.23
N LEU A 74 6.87 7.65 4.48
CA LEU A 74 7.89 8.50 5.09
C LEU A 74 9.22 7.77 5.22
N LEU A 75 9.18 6.51 5.67
CA LEU A 75 10.34 5.64 5.86
C LEU A 75 11.00 5.26 4.53
N VAL A 76 10.22 4.86 3.51
CA VAL A 76 10.76 4.58 2.16
C VAL A 76 11.49 5.79 1.61
N ARG A 77 10.94 6.98 1.84
CA ARG A 77 11.53 8.22 1.36
C ARG A 77 12.77 8.60 2.17
N SER A 78 12.97 8.09 3.38
CA SER A 78 14.18 8.39 4.16
C SER A 78 15.33 7.47 3.79
N VAL A 79 15.03 6.19 3.59
CA VAL A 79 16.00 5.20 3.10
C VAL A 79 16.38 5.45 1.64
N ARG A 80 15.45 5.93 0.80
CA ARG A 80 15.69 6.20 -0.62
C ARG A 80 15.26 7.63 -0.99
N PRO A 81 16.05 8.65 -0.63
CA PRO A 81 15.71 10.05 -0.91
C PRO A 81 15.68 10.38 -2.41
N THR A 82 16.38 9.60 -3.23
CA THR A 82 16.37 9.70 -4.70
C THR A 82 15.06 9.18 -5.33
N LEU A 83 14.26 8.38 -4.61
CA LEU A 83 12.91 8.07 -5.04
C LEU A 83 12.04 9.32 -4.86
N ARG A 84 11.88 10.07 -5.94
CA ARG A 84 10.83 11.09 -6.06
C ARG A 84 9.46 10.41 -6.02
N LEU A 85 8.98 10.12 -4.81
CA LEU A 85 7.58 9.82 -4.60
C LEU A 85 6.78 11.02 -5.12
N PRO A 86 5.85 10.82 -6.07
CA PRO A 86 5.07 11.92 -6.59
C PRO A 86 4.30 12.53 -5.42
N ARG A 87 4.61 13.80 -5.08
CA ARG A 87 3.95 14.56 -4.00
C ARG A 87 2.41 14.46 -4.12
N GLY A 88 1.92 14.33 -5.36
CA GLY A 88 0.52 14.08 -5.68
C GLY A 88 -0.09 12.83 -5.01
N ARG A 89 0.67 11.77 -4.71
CA ARG A 89 0.13 10.58 -4.02
C ARG A 89 -0.16 10.84 -2.54
N ILE A 90 0.69 11.60 -1.87
CA ILE A 90 0.48 11.96 -0.47
C ILE A 90 -0.72 12.90 -0.38
N VAL A 91 -0.77 13.91 -1.26
CA VAL A 91 -1.93 14.81 -1.35
C VAL A 91 -3.19 14.03 -1.70
N GLY A 92 -3.13 13.08 -2.64
CA GLY A 92 -4.24 12.20 -3.01
C GLY A 92 -4.74 11.37 -1.84
N LEU A 93 -3.84 10.78 -1.06
CA LEU A 93 -4.19 9.98 0.11
C LEU A 93 -4.85 10.84 1.19
N CYS A 94 -4.32 12.04 1.44
CA CYS A 94 -4.92 12.98 2.40
C CYS A 94 -6.31 13.42 1.95
N VAL A 95 -6.46 13.81 0.67
CA VAL A 95 -7.75 14.20 0.09
C VAL A 95 -8.73 13.03 0.17
N LEU A 96 -8.30 11.82 -0.19
CA LEU A 96 -9.12 10.62 -0.10
C LEU A 96 -9.58 10.36 1.34
N ALA A 97 -8.66 10.38 2.32
CA ALA A 97 -8.98 10.13 3.72
C ALA A 97 -9.99 11.14 4.27
N ILE A 98 -9.77 12.43 4.02
CA ILE A 98 -10.68 13.51 4.43
C ILE A 98 -12.05 13.32 3.78
N THR A 99 -12.08 13.01 2.48
CA THR A 99 -13.33 12.84 1.74
C THR A 99 -14.11 11.62 2.23
N VAL A 100 -13.44 10.51 2.54
CA VAL A 100 -14.07 9.30 3.10
C VAL A 100 -14.69 9.60 4.45
N VAL A 101 -13.99 10.29 5.35
CA VAL A 101 -14.53 10.65 6.68
C VAL A 101 -15.78 11.54 6.55
N ALA A 102 -15.76 12.53 5.66
CA ALA A 102 -16.93 13.37 5.42
C ALA A 102 -18.08 12.62 4.73
N ALA A 103 -17.77 11.67 3.83
CA ALA A 103 -18.78 10.87 3.16
C ALA A 103 -19.50 9.92 4.12
N GLU A 104 -18.77 9.27 5.03
CA GLU A 104 -19.34 8.35 6.03
C GLU A 104 -20.42 9.02 6.89
N ASP A 105 -20.18 10.25 7.35
CA ASP A 105 -21.19 11.01 8.13
C ASP A 105 -22.46 11.33 7.33
N ARG A 106 -22.33 11.49 6.01
CA ARG A 106 -23.46 11.77 5.10
C ARG A 106 -24.33 10.53 4.88
N PHE A 107 -23.72 9.34 4.79
CA PHE A 107 -24.43 8.09 4.50
C PHE A 107 -24.90 7.36 5.76
N ALA A 108 -24.21 7.53 6.88
CA ALA A 108 -24.57 6.97 8.17
C ALA A 108 -24.57 8.09 9.22
N PRO A 109 -25.69 8.31 9.93
CA PRO A 109 -25.71 9.29 11.01
C PRO A 109 -24.69 8.89 12.09
N ASN A 110 -23.74 9.80 12.39
CA ASN A 110 -22.55 9.59 13.23
C ASN A 110 -21.44 8.70 12.62
N GLY A 111 -21.50 8.38 11.33
CA GLY A 111 -20.51 7.53 10.65
C GLY A 111 -19.09 8.11 10.67
N GLY A 112 -18.96 9.44 10.58
CA GLY A 112 -17.67 10.14 10.61
C GLY A 112 -17.27 10.72 11.97
N GLY A 113 -18.08 10.51 13.02
CA GLY A 113 -17.86 11.07 14.36
C GLY A 113 -17.88 12.61 14.37
N ILE A 114 -17.28 13.21 15.40
CA ILE A 114 -17.21 14.68 15.55
C ILE A 114 -16.51 15.34 14.36
N VAL A 115 -15.44 14.72 13.85
CA VAL A 115 -14.66 15.29 12.74
C VAL A 115 -15.47 15.25 11.44
N GLY A 116 -16.15 14.13 11.17
CA GLY A 116 -17.02 13.98 10.01
C GLY A 116 -18.18 14.98 10.05
N ALA A 117 -18.88 15.08 11.18
CA ALA A 117 -19.99 15.99 11.39
C ALA A 117 -19.59 17.47 11.26
N TRP A 118 -18.43 17.85 11.80
CA TRP A 118 -17.93 19.21 11.65
C TRP A 118 -17.60 19.52 10.19
N LEU A 119 -16.95 18.57 9.49
CA LEU A 119 -16.52 18.77 8.12
C LEU A 119 -17.70 18.75 7.14
N SER A 120 -18.67 17.85 7.34
CA SER A 120 -19.92 17.77 6.56
C SER A 120 -20.76 19.03 6.78
N GLY A 121 -20.91 19.48 8.04
CA GLY A 121 -21.62 20.72 8.38
C GLY A 121 -21.03 21.95 7.70
N GLN A 122 -19.71 22.12 7.72
CA GLN A 122 -19.05 23.23 7.02
C GLN A 122 -19.26 23.16 5.49
N LEU A 123 -19.26 21.96 4.91
CA LEU A 123 -19.54 21.78 3.48
C LEU A 123 -20.99 22.12 3.13
N GLU A 124 -21.93 21.74 4.00
CA GLU A 124 -23.36 22.03 3.84
C GLU A 124 -23.66 23.52 3.99
N ASP A 125 -23.05 24.20 4.95
CA ASP A 125 -23.21 25.64 5.15
C ASP A 125 -22.68 26.45 3.96
N LEU A 126 -21.59 25.99 3.34
CA LEU A 126 -20.94 26.69 2.24
C LEU A 126 -21.58 26.41 0.87
N LEU A 127 -22.03 25.17 0.61
CA LEU A 127 -22.48 24.74 -0.72
C LEU A 127 -23.96 24.34 -0.78
N GLY A 128 -24.57 24.02 0.36
CA GLY A 128 -25.88 23.39 0.44
C GLY A 128 -25.83 21.88 0.20
N GLY A 129 -26.87 21.19 0.67
CA GLY A 129 -26.95 19.72 0.74
C GLY A 129 -26.55 18.95 -0.53
N PRO A 130 -27.09 19.24 -1.72
CA PRO A 130 -26.77 18.49 -2.93
C PRO A 130 -25.39 18.82 -3.52
N ALA A 131 -24.94 20.08 -3.42
CA ALA A 131 -23.63 20.47 -3.94
C ALA A 131 -22.48 19.94 -3.07
N ALA A 132 -22.66 19.87 -1.76
CA ALA A 132 -21.72 19.20 -0.85
C ALA A 132 -21.50 17.73 -1.26
N ALA A 133 -22.57 17.00 -1.60
CA ALA A 133 -22.46 15.61 -2.05
C ALA A 133 -21.65 15.47 -3.36
N LEU A 134 -21.85 16.38 -4.32
CA LEU A 134 -21.06 16.40 -5.56
C LEU A 134 -19.58 16.69 -5.31
N VAL A 135 -19.27 17.60 -4.39
CA VAL A 135 -17.89 17.90 -4.00
C VAL A 135 -17.23 16.69 -3.33
N LEU A 136 -17.94 15.98 -2.45
CA LEU A 136 -17.42 14.74 -1.87
C LEU A 136 -17.19 13.67 -2.93
N LEU A 137 -18.11 13.51 -3.88
CA LEU A 137 -17.94 12.56 -4.98
C LEU A 137 -16.72 12.92 -5.86
N GLY A 138 -16.56 14.21 -6.16
CA GLY A 138 -15.42 14.75 -6.90
C GLY A 138 -14.11 14.61 -6.13
N GLY A 139 -14.13 14.84 -4.82
CA GLY A 139 -12.99 14.67 -3.90
C GLY A 139 -12.57 13.21 -3.80
N LEU A 140 -13.52 12.27 -3.74
CA LEU A 140 -13.26 10.84 -3.74
C LEU A 140 -12.62 10.41 -5.06
N LEU A 141 -13.17 10.88 -6.19
CA LEU A 141 -12.63 10.60 -7.52
C LEU A 141 -11.23 11.19 -7.68
N CYS A 142 -11.05 12.45 -7.32
CA CYS A 142 -9.77 13.15 -7.41
C CYS A 142 -8.72 12.52 -6.48
N GLY A 143 -9.08 12.25 -5.23
CA GLY A 143 -8.25 11.57 -4.23
C GLY A 143 -7.84 10.18 -4.69
N THR A 144 -8.76 9.41 -5.26
CA THR A 144 -8.48 8.09 -5.87
C THR A 144 -7.51 8.25 -7.05
N LEU A 145 -7.80 9.14 -8.00
CA LEU A 145 -6.95 9.41 -9.16
C LEU A 145 -5.55 9.90 -8.79
N LEU A 146 -5.42 10.68 -7.71
CA LEU A 146 -4.15 11.19 -7.18
C LEU A 146 -3.39 10.13 -6.38
N THR A 147 -4.09 9.29 -5.62
CA THR A 147 -3.50 8.17 -4.87
C THR A 147 -2.95 7.11 -5.84
N PHE A 148 -3.72 6.80 -6.88
CA PHE A 148 -3.34 5.85 -7.93
C PHE A 148 -2.66 6.53 -9.13
N HIS A 149 -2.31 7.81 -9.01
CA HIS A 149 -1.68 8.58 -10.07
C HIS A 149 -0.42 7.84 -10.55
N VAL A 150 -0.43 7.52 -11.85
CA VAL A 150 0.70 6.93 -12.59
C VAL A 150 0.93 5.43 -12.32
N ARG A 151 -0.09 4.59 -12.50
CA ARG A 151 0.11 3.31 -13.19
C ARG A 151 -0.51 3.27 -14.58
N LEU A 152 -1.54 4.07 -14.88
CA LEU A 152 -2.14 4.10 -16.23
C LEU A 152 -1.17 4.53 -17.33
N ARG A 153 -0.25 5.48 -17.07
CA ARG A 153 0.76 5.87 -18.07
C ARG A 153 1.81 4.77 -18.29
N GLU A 154 2.17 4.03 -17.24
CA GLU A 154 3.09 2.89 -17.36
C GLU A 154 2.40 1.65 -17.95
N LEU A 155 1.16 1.34 -17.56
CA LEU A 155 0.33 0.32 -18.19
C LEU A 155 0.03 0.66 -19.65
N ALA A 156 -0.23 1.92 -19.99
CA ALA A 156 -0.41 2.33 -21.39
C ALA A 156 0.90 2.23 -22.17
N ARG A 157 2.07 2.52 -21.56
CA ARG A 157 3.39 2.30 -22.16
C ARG A 157 3.71 0.82 -22.32
N LEU A 158 3.38 -0.02 -21.35
CA LEU A 158 3.54 -1.47 -21.40
C LEU A 158 2.61 -2.07 -22.46
N ARG A 159 1.35 -1.65 -22.51
CA ARG A 159 0.36 -2.06 -23.51
C ARG A 159 0.78 -1.63 -24.93
N ARG A 160 1.32 -0.42 -25.10
CA ARG A 160 1.90 0.03 -26.39
C ARG A 160 3.13 -0.78 -26.76
N ARG A 161 4.05 -1.04 -25.82
CA ARG A 161 5.22 -1.90 -26.07
C ARG A 161 4.82 -3.33 -26.45
N SER A 162 3.77 -3.88 -25.86
CA SER A 162 3.25 -5.20 -26.24
C SER A 162 2.52 -5.20 -27.59
N ALA A 163 2.01 -4.05 -28.05
CA ALA A 163 1.39 -3.93 -29.37
C ALA A 163 2.44 -3.74 -30.49
N ASP A 164 3.52 -3.01 -30.22
CA ASP A 164 4.59 -2.75 -31.19
C ASP A 164 5.66 -3.84 -31.23
N GLN A 165 5.71 -4.73 -30.24
CA GLN A 165 6.63 -5.84 -30.22
C GLN A 165 5.86 -7.10 -30.64
N PRO A 166 5.85 -7.47 -31.95
CA PRO A 166 5.39 -8.80 -32.34
C PRO A 166 6.24 -9.76 -31.54
N VAL A 167 5.60 -10.56 -30.67
CA VAL A 167 6.30 -11.55 -29.87
C VAL A 167 7.10 -12.39 -30.86
N LYS A 168 8.41 -12.17 -30.92
CA LYS A 168 9.33 -12.98 -31.71
C LYS A 168 9.42 -14.27 -30.92
N VAL A 169 8.41 -15.12 -31.07
CA VAL A 169 8.38 -16.44 -30.45
C VAL A 169 9.56 -17.15 -31.07
N SER A 170 10.65 -17.19 -30.31
CA SER A 170 11.89 -17.78 -30.77
C SER A 170 11.61 -19.25 -31.13
N PRO A 171 11.82 -19.67 -32.38
CA PRO A 171 11.47 -21.03 -32.83
C PRO A 171 12.17 -22.14 -32.02
N TRP A 172 13.25 -21.81 -31.32
CA TRP A 172 14.01 -22.74 -30.50
C TRP A 172 13.35 -23.04 -29.13
N LEU A 173 12.35 -22.29 -28.67
CA LEU A 173 11.60 -22.64 -27.45
C LEU A 173 10.62 -23.82 -27.66
N PHE A 174 10.36 -24.18 -28.92
CA PHE A 174 9.69 -25.43 -29.29
C PHE A 174 10.67 -26.50 -29.81
N ALA A 175 11.98 -26.26 -29.70
CA ALA A 175 12.96 -27.33 -29.85
C ALA A 175 12.87 -28.22 -28.61
N VAL A 176 11.92 -29.15 -28.64
CA VAL A 176 11.76 -30.20 -27.65
C VAL A 176 13.13 -30.87 -27.44
N PRO A 177 13.69 -30.87 -26.22
CA PRO A 177 14.95 -31.55 -25.97
C PRO A 177 14.75 -33.04 -26.24
N ARG A 178 15.35 -33.55 -27.31
CA ARG A 178 15.34 -34.96 -27.69
C ARG A 178 16.28 -35.77 -26.79
N TRP A 179 16.16 -35.63 -25.47
CA TRP A 179 17.04 -36.25 -24.49
C TRP A 179 16.21 -36.92 -23.39
N HIS A 180 15.38 -37.89 -23.75
CA HIS A 180 14.95 -38.96 -22.85
C HIS A 180 14.37 -40.13 -23.65
N ARG A 181 15.20 -40.73 -24.51
CA ARG A 181 15.01 -42.14 -24.87
C ARG A 181 15.76 -42.94 -23.81
N LEU A 182 15.13 -43.06 -22.64
CA LEU A 182 15.57 -43.92 -21.55
C LEU A 182 15.74 -45.33 -22.12
N THR A 183 16.97 -45.81 -22.10
CA THR A 183 17.34 -47.21 -22.27
C THR A 183 16.61 -48.02 -21.22
N ILE A 184 15.45 -48.56 -21.59
CA ILE A 184 14.77 -49.62 -20.84
C ILE A 184 15.79 -50.75 -20.70
N GLY A 185 16.11 -51.08 -19.45
CA GLY A 185 17.06 -52.11 -19.09
C GLY A 185 16.73 -53.42 -19.82
N GLN A 186 17.72 -53.93 -20.53
CA GLN A 186 17.70 -55.30 -21.04
C GLN A 186 17.61 -56.25 -19.83
N PRO A 187 16.64 -57.17 -19.78
CA PRO A 187 16.63 -58.20 -18.74
C PRO A 187 17.87 -59.08 -18.89
N ARG A 188 18.63 -59.22 -17.79
CA ARG A 188 19.77 -60.14 -17.70
C ARG A 188 19.32 -61.55 -18.09
N PRO A 189 19.97 -62.24 -19.04
CA PRO A 189 19.77 -63.66 -19.25
C PRO A 189 20.22 -64.40 -17.98
N SER A 190 19.32 -65.21 -17.44
CA SER A 190 19.58 -66.14 -16.33
C SER A 190 20.73 -67.07 -16.69
N GLU A 191 21.78 -67.07 -15.86
CA GLU A 191 22.85 -68.06 -15.91
C GLU A 191 22.27 -69.48 -15.84
N PRO A 192 22.68 -70.40 -16.73
CA PRO A 192 22.38 -71.81 -16.58
C PRO A 192 23.09 -72.35 -15.34
N GLU A 193 22.28 -72.83 -14.40
CA GLU A 193 22.67 -73.52 -13.17
C GLU A 193 23.28 -74.89 -13.53
N ASP A 194 24.54 -74.88 -13.95
CA ASP A 194 25.32 -76.07 -14.22
C ASP A 194 26.00 -76.55 -12.92
N GLY A 195 25.38 -77.54 -12.28
CA GLY A 195 26.15 -78.68 -11.79
C GLY A 195 26.08 -79.03 -10.30
N ARG A 196 25.64 -80.28 -10.09
CA ARG A 196 26.14 -81.29 -9.13
C ARG A 196 25.56 -81.33 -7.72
N ALA A 197 24.68 -82.33 -7.53
CA ALA A 197 24.88 -83.45 -6.59
C ALA A 197 24.25 -84.69 -7.28
N ALA A 198 24.84 -85.87 -7.49
CA ALA A 198 25.95 -86.59 -6.87
C ALA A 198 25.77 -86.83 -5.36
N SER A 199 24.81 -87.70 -5.01
CA SER A 199 24.89 -88.78 -4.00
C SER A 199 23.60 -89.58 -4.02
#